data_AF-A0A0A1XA46-F1
#
_entry.id   AF-A0A0A1XA46-F1
#
_cell.length_a   1.000
_cell.length_b   1.000
_cell.length_c   1.000
_cell.angle_alpha   90.00
_cell.angle_beta   90.00
_cell.angle_gamma   90.00
#
_symmetry.space_group_name_H-M   'P 1'
#
loop_
_entity.id
_entity.type
_entity.pdbx_description
1 polymer ?
#
loop_
_entity_poly.entity_id
_entity_poly.type
_entity_poly.pdbx_seq_one_letter_code
_entity_poly.pdbx_strand_id
1 'polypeptide(L)'
;GGSGSGSGSGGGVGNYHSSTPPNIVNHISPPLSAVKVPNWVAGSHRLKVCFNERAEAQLQELQVNRQCIIDILEADPRSVYLRTKYGSQIFTFQLSEVTVTCKFDDKAAMVTVVQIRRTENVQDEEVTE
;
A
#
# COMPACT_ATOMS: atom_id res chain seq x y z
N GLY A 1 -76.26 -0.09 -25.78
CA GLY A 1 -75.45 1.03 -25.24
C GLY A 1 -74.14 1.00 -25.99
N GLY A 2 -73.72 2.07 -26.67
CA GLY A 2 -73.34 3.37 -26.08
C GLY A 2 -71.95 3.18 -25.45
N SER A 3 -70.86 3.87 -25.80
CA SER A 3 -70.63 5.18 -26.46
C SER A 3 -69.12 5.17 -26.86
N GLY A 4 -68.66 5.65 -28.03
CA GLY A 4 -68.37 7.05 -28.38
C GLY A 4 -67.22 7.65 -27.53
N SER A 5 -66.18 8.37 -27.98
CA SER A 5 -65.92 9.12 -29.23
C SER A 5 -64.52 9.79 -29.18
N GLY A 6 -64.00 10.23 -30.34
CA GLY A 6 -63.17 11.46 -30.55
C GLY A 6 -61.63 11.26 -30.54
N SER A 7 -60.80 11.52 -31.56
CA SER A 7 -60.72 12.46 -32.72
C SER A 7 -60.24 13.89 -32.42
N GLY A 8 -59.11 14.27 -33.03
CA GLY A 8 -58.64 15.66 -33.29
C GLY A 8 -57.60 16.18 -32.29
N SER A 9 -56.31 16.40 -32.58
CA SER A 9 -55.62 17.21 -33.62
C SER A 9 -55.62 18.73 -33.36
N GLY A 10 -54.44 19.30 -33.06
CA GLY A 10 -53.99 20.57 -33.65
C GLY A 10 -53.56 21.73 -32.72
N GLY A 11 -52.26 22.07 -32.79
CA GLY A 11 -51.70 23.44 -32.67
C GLY A 11 -51.39 23.97 -31.25
N GLY A 12 -50.24 24.57 -30.94
CA GLY A 12 -49.07 24.92 -31.72
C GLY A 12 -47.99 25.63 -30.87
N VAL A 13 -46.80 25.71 -31.46
CA VAL A 13 -45.68 26.66 -31.28
C VAL A 13 -44.95 26.77 -29.93
N GLY A 14 -43.67 26.37 -29.96
CA GLY A 14 -42.66 26.67 -28.94
C GLY A 14 -41.29 26.18 -29.42
N ASN A 15 -40.59 27.05 -30.14
CA ASN A 15 -39.29 26.80 -30.73
C ASN A 15 -38.19 27.15 -29.71
N TYR A 16 -37.42 26.16 -29.24
CA TYR A 16 -36.10 26.39 -28.65
C TYR A 16 -35.19 25.24 -29.06
N HIS A 17 -34.23 25.57 -29.91
CA HIS A 17 -33.08 24.73 -30.23
C HIS A 17 -32.29 24.45 -28.96
N SER A 18 -32.37 23.22 -28.44
CA SER A 18 -31.36 22.70 -27.51
C SER A 18 -30.33 21.92 -28.33
N SER A 19 -29.24 22.57 -28.68
CA SER A 19 -28.07 21.91 -29.25
C SER A 19 -27.49 20.95 -28.21
N THR A 20 -27.82 19.66 -28.30
CA THR A 20 -27.06 18.60 -27.60
C THR A 20 -25.72 18.44 -28.29
N PRO A 21 -24.58 18.50 -27.56
CA PRO A 21 -23.29 18.22 -28.16
C PRO A 21 -23.24 16.74 -28.57
N PRO A 22 -22.69 16.39 -29.75
CA PRO A 22 -22.49 15.01 -30.13
C PRO A 22 -21.26 14.44 -29.39
N ASN A 23 -21.27 13.13 -29.18
CA ASN A 23 -20.19 12.31 -28.64
C ASN A 23 -19.97 12.34 -27.12
N ILE A 24 -20.80 11.56 -26.43
CA ILE A 24 -20.30 10.75 -25.31
C ILE A 24 -19.26 9.81 -25.91
N VAL A 25 -17.98 10.14 -25.74
CA VAL A 25 -16.88 9.21 -25.98
C VAL A 25 -17.17 8.00 -25.10
N ASN A 26 -17.39 6.86 -25.75
CA ASN A 26 -17.61 5.59 -25.10
C ASN A 26 -16.36 5.28 -24.26
N HIS A 27 -16.35 5.68 -22.99
CA HIS A 27 -15.35 5.25 -22.03
C HIS A 27 -15.59 3.76 -21.81
N ILE A 28 -15.00 2.95 -22.69
CA ILE A 28 -14.86 1.51 -22.49
C ILE A 28 -14.12 1.41 -21.17
N SER A 29 -14.89 1.21 -20.09
CA SER A 29 -14.32 0.93 -18.79
C SER A 29 -13.49 -0.34 -19.00
N PRO A 30 -12.18 -0.32 -18.67
CA PRO A 30 -11.39 -1.52 -18.78
C PRO A 30 -12.11 -2.63 -18.01
N PRO A 31 -12.13 -3.88 -18.54
CA PRO A 31 -12.77 -4.97 -17.83
C PRO A 31 -12.23 -5.01 -16.41
N LEU A 32 -13.09 -5.20 -15.41
CA LEU A 32 -12.74 -5.20 -13.98
C LEU A 32 -11.61 -6.18 -13.63
N SER A 33 -11.24 -7.08 -14.55
CA SER A 33 -10.13 -8.03 -14.47
C SER A 33 -8.77 -7.52 -14.98
N ALA A 34 -8.67 -6.28 -15.46
CA ALA A 34 -7.42 -5.73 -16.00
C ALA A 34 -6.38 -5.39 -14.91
N VAL A 35 -6.81 -5.29 -13.65
CA VAL A 35 -5.93 -5.07 -12.50
C VAL A 35 -5.69 -6.39 -11.78
N LYS A 36 -4.48 -6.94 -11.89
CA LYS A 36 -4.06 -8.12 -11.13
C LYS A 36 -3.21 -7.70 -9.94
N VAL A 37 -3.68 -8.04 -8.75
CA VAL A 37 -2.91 -7.95 -7.52
C VAL A 37 -1.91 -9.10 -7.49
N PRO A 38 -0.60 -8.86 -7.42
CA PRO A 38 0.36 -9.94 -7.29
C PRO A 38 0.11 -10.77 -6.03
N ASN A 39 0.39 -12.08 -6.09
CA ASN A 39 0.22 -12.99 -4.95
C ASN A 39 0.98 -12.54 -3.69
N TRP A 40 2.05 -11.75 -3.84
CA TRP A 40 2.79 -11.18 -2.72
C TRP A 40 2.00 -10.10 -1.95
N VAL A 41 1.03 -9.44 -2.58
CA VAL A 41 0.08 -8.54 -1.91
C VAL A 41 -1.13 -9.32 -1.37
N ALA A 42 -1.62 -10.30 -2.14
CA ALA A 42 -2.86 -11.02 -1.83
C ALA A 42 -2.68 -12.16 -0.79
N GLY A 43 -1.47 -12.67 -0.60
CA GLY A 43 -1.19 -13.79 0.30
C GLY A 43 -0.81 -13.35 1.71
N SER A 44 -1.48 -13.91 2.72
CA SER A 44 -1.15 -13.76 4.15
C SER A 44 0.11 -14.54 4.56
N HIS A 45 1.23 -14.33 3.87
CA HIS A 45 2.50 -14.98 4.21
C HIS A 45 3.22 -14.17 5.30
N ARG A 46 2.76 -14.33 6.55
CA ARG A 46 3.42 -13.75 7.73
C ARG A 46 4.87 -14.23 7.80
N LEU A 47 5.79 -13.28 7.77
CA LEU A 47 7.22 -13.51 7.91
C LEU A 47 7.53 -13.97 9.33
N LYS A 48 8.33 -15.02 9.48
CA LYS A 48 8.87 -15.35 10.79
C LYS A 48 10.05 -14.41 11.10
N VAL A 49 9.89 -13.59 12.14
CA VAL A 49 10.93 -12.64 12.58
C VAL A 49 11.81 -13.27 13.65
N CYS A 50 13.11 -13.31 13.38
CA CYS A 50 14.15 -13.76 14.31
C CYS A 50 15.15 -12.62 14.57
N PHE A 51 15.82 -12.69 15.70
CA PHE A 51 16.90 -11.76 16.06
C PHE A 51 18.16 -12.61 16.28
N ASN A 52 19.30 -12.14 15.79
CA ASN A 52 20.56 -12.78 16.13
C ASN A 52 21.03 -12.30 17.52
N GLU A 53 22.05 -12.97 18.07
CA GLU A 53 22.58 -12.67 19.41
C GLU A 53 22.97 -11.19 19.57
N ARG A 54 23.59 -10.61 18.54
CA ARG A 54 23.95 -9.18 18.53
C ARG A 54 22.72 -8.29 18.64
N ALA A 55 21.70 -8.52 17.82
CA ALA A 55 20.49 -7.70 17.82
C ALA A 55 19.71 -7.86 19.14
N GLU A 56 19.73 -9.04 19.75
CA GLU A 56 19.10 -9.27 21.06
C GLU A 56 19.80 -8.47 22.17
N ALA A 57 21.13 -8.45 22.18
CA ALA A 57 21.89 -7.59 23.10
C ALA A 57 21.58 -6.09 22.88
N GLN A 58 21.48 -5.67 21.62
CA GLN A 58 21.18 -4.27 21.27
C GLN A 58 19.73 -3.87 21.61
N LEU A 59 18.76 -4.79 21.52
CA LEU A 59 17.39 -4.56 22.01
C LEU A 59 17.40 -4.19 23.49
N GLN A 60 18.14 -4.95 24.30
CA GLN A 60 18.24 -4.75 25.74
C GLN A 60 18.98 -3.44 26.08
N GLU A 61 20.12 -3.20 25.44
CA GLU A 61 20.94 -2.00 25.66
C GLU A 61 20.19 -0.71 25.29
N LEU A 62 19.47 -0.73 24.15
CA LEU A 62 18.75 0.44 23.64
C LEU A 62 17.33 0.54 24.17
N GLN A 63 16.89 -0.40 25.02
CA GLN A 63 15.53 -0.49 25.56
C GLN A 63 14.44 -0.44 24.47
N VAL A 64 14.71 -1.05 23.32
CA VAL A 64 13.78 -1.08 22.19
C VAL A 64 12.76 -2.19 22.41
N ASN A 65 11.48 -1.90 22.20
CA ASN A 65 10.45 -2.91 22.26
C ASN A 65 10.55 -3.86 21.04
N ARG A 66 10.91 -5.11 21.30
CA ARG A 66 11.00 -6.20 20.33
C ARG A 66 9.75 -6.32 19.47
N GLN A 67 8.56 -6.20 20.08
CA GLN A 67 7.29 -6.42 19.40
C GLN A 67 7.05 -5.40 18.29
N CYS A 68 7.49 -4.14 18.47
CA CYS A 68 7.34 -3.10 17.46
C CYS A 68 8.07 -3.45 16.15
N ILE A 69 9.28 -4.01 16.25
CA ILE A 69 10.05 -4.43 15.07
C ILE A 69 9.36 -5.61 14.38
N ILE A 70 8.82 -6.55 15.15
CA ILE A 70 8.11 -7.72 14.63
C ILE A 70 6.87 -7.28 13.86
N ASP A 71 6.04 -6.43 14.48
CA ASP A 71 4.79 -5.95 13.90
C ASP A 71 5.05 -5.23 12.58
N ILE A 72 6.10 -4.38 12.51
CA ILE A 72 6.49 -3.70 11.28
C ILE A 72 6.92 -4.70 10.21
N LEU A 73 7.83 -5.62 10.53
CA LEU A 73 8.33 -6.57 9.53
C LEU A 73 7.24 -7.52 9.04
N GLU A 74 6.29 -7.90 9.89
CA GLU A 74 5.15 -8.75 9.53
C GLU A 74 4.07 -8.01 8.73
N ALA A 75 3.82 -6.73 9.02
CA ALA A 75 2.75 -5.95 8.41
C ALA A 75 3.19 -5.13 7.18
N ASP A 76 4.48 -4.78 7.04
CA ASP A 76 4.95 -3.93 5.95
C ASP A 76 4.95 -4.69 4.62
N PRO A 77 4.13 -4.32 3.62
CA PRO A 77 4.13 -4.97 2.31
C PRO A 77 5.49 -4.87 1.60
N ARG A 78 6.36 -3.93 1.98
CA ARG A 78 7.73 -3.83 1.44
C ARG A 78 8.60 -4.98 1.90
N SER A 79 8.44 -5.49 3.11
CA SER A 79 9.20 -6.65 3.58
C SER A 79 8.88 -7.87 2.71
N VAL A 80 7.63 -8.01 2.29
CA VAL A 80 7.16 -9.05 1.38
C VAL A 80 7.71 -8.86 -0.04
N TYR A 81 7.71 -7.63 -0.57
CA TYR A 81 8.30 -7.34 -1.88
C TYR A 81 9.80 -7.62 -1.91
N LEU A 82 10.54 -7.14 -0.90
CA LEU A 82 11.99 -7.31 -0.79
C LEU A 82 12.36 -8.78 -0.67
N ARG A 83 11.64 -9.56 0.15
CA ARG A 83 11.77 -11.02 0.21
C ARG A 83 11.60 -11.64 -1.18
N THR A 84 10.49 -11.35 -1.85
CA THR A 84 10.06 -12.08 -3.06
C THR A 84 10.83 -11.69 -4.33
N LYS A 85 11.39 -10.47 -4.41
CA LYS A 85 12.09 -9.99 -5.60
C LYS A 85 13.60 -10.06 -5.52
N TYR A 86 14.16 -9.89 -4.33
CA TYR A 86 15.60 -9.75 -4.15
C TYR A 86 16.09 -10.63 -3.00
N GLY A 87 15.60 -11.88 -2.90
CA GLY A 87 15.94 -12.79 -1.79
C GLY A 87 17.41 -12.72 -1.34
N SER A 88 17.63 -12.78 -0.03
CA SER A 88 18.95 -12.61 0.63
C SER A 88 19.51 -11.19 0.72
N GLN A 89 18.76 -10.15 0.37
CA GLN A 89 19.20 -8.77 0.58
C GLN A 89 19.12 -8.31 2.04
N ILE A 90 20.04 -7.39 2.36
CA ILE A 90 20.00 -6.61 3.58
C ILE A 90 19.01 -5.47 3.37
N PHE A 91 18.10 -5.31 4.33
CA PHE A 91 17.18 -4.19 4.38
C PHE A 91 17.41 -3.41 5.67
N THR A 92 17.41 -2.09 5.54
CA THR A 92 17.62 -1.18 6.65
C THR A 92 16.48 -0.18 6.67
N PHE A 93 15.86 -0.02 7.84
CA PHE A 93 14.82 0.99 8.05
C PHE A 93 15.01 1.66 9.40
N GLN A 94 14.48 2.88 9.52
CA GLN A 94 14.46 3.61 10.78
C GLN A 94 13.13 3.38 11.48
N LEU A 95 13.19 3.17 12.80
CA LEU A 95 12.07 3.10 13.71
C LEU A 95 12.36 4.04 14.88
N SER A 96 11.66 5.17 14.93
CA SER A 96 11.91 6.22 15.93
C SER A 96 13.39 6.61 15.96
N GLU A 97 14.07 6.43 17.10
CA GLU A 97 15.47 6.77 17.32
C GLU A 97 16.43 5.61 17.03
N VAL A 98 15.97 4.53 16.41
CA VAL A 98 16.85 3.42 16.03
C VAL A 98 16.76 3.10 14.55
N THR A 99 17.90 2.68 14.00
CA THR A 99 17.98 2.06 12.69
C THR A 99 18.10 0.55 12.85
N VAL A 100 17.21 -0.18 12.20
CA VAL A 100 17.12 -1.63 12.21
C VAL A 100 17.60 -2.17 10.89
N THR A 101 18.57 -3.07 10.93
CA THR A 101 19.10 -3.79 9.77
C THR A 101 18.71 -5.26 9.88
N CYS A 102 18.10 -5.80 8.83
CA CYS A 102 17.68 -7.20 8.77
C CYS A 102 18.04 -7.85 7.43
N LYS A 103 18.02 -9.18 7.40
CA LYS A 103 18.28 -9.99 6.21
C LYS A 103 17.11 -10.96 5.99
N PHE A 104 16.61 -10.99 4.77
CA PHE A 104 15.53 -11.91 4.38
C PHE A 104 16.08 -13.24 3.88
N ASP A 105 15.53 -14.33 4.39
CA ASP A 105 15.67 -15.68 3.84
C ASP A 105 14.35 -16.08 3.18
N ASP A 106 14.32 -16.02 1.86
CA ASP A 106 13.14 -16.36 1.07
C ASP A 106 12.80 -17.85 1.15
N LYS A 107 13.82 -18.73 1.21
CA LYS A 107 13.61 -20.19 1.27
C LYS A 107 12.93 -20.60 2.58
N ALA A 108 13.29 -19.93 3.67
CA ALA A 108 12.76 -20.21 5.00
C ALA A 108 11.56 -19.33 5.39
N ALA A 109 11.11 -18.41 4.52
CA ALA A 109 10.11 -17.38 4.84
C ALA A 109 10.44 -16.61 6.13
N MET A 110 11.72 -16.36 6.36
CA MET A 110 12.26 -15.80 7.59
C MET A 110 12.92 -14.46 7.34
N VAL A 111 12.90 -13.60 8.35
CA VAL A 111 13.70 -12.39 8.41
C VAL A 111 14.50 -12.40 9.70
N THR A 112 15.80 -12.18 9.58
CA THR A 112 16.71 -12.09 10.74
C THR A 112 17.13 -10.65 10.92
N VAL A 113 16.75 -10.04 12.05
CA VAL A 113 17.32 -8.77 12.50
C VAL A 113 18.76 -9.02 12.91
N VAL A 114 19.69 -8.32 12.27
CA VAL A 114 21.13 -8.54 12.45
C VAL A 114 21.82 -7.40 13.20
N GLN A 115 21.21 -6.21 13.22
CA GLN A 115 21.74 -5.05 13.92
C GLN A 115 20.62 -4.06 14.24
N ILE A 116 20.71 -3.45 15.43
CA ILE A 116 19.93 -2.29 15.86
C ILE A 116 20.94 -1.26 16.35
N ARG A 117 20.83 -0.02 15.88
CA ARG A 117 21.70 1.09 16.28
C ARG A 117 20.86 2.30 16.60
N ARG A 118 21.33 3.20 17.46
CA ARG A 118 20.75 4.55 17.54
C ARG A 118 20.88 5.22 16.18
N THR A 119 19.83 5.88 15.76
CA THR A 119 19.89 6.79 14.63
C THR A 119 20.76 7.96 15.06
N GLU A 120 21.81 8.24 14.31
CA GLU A 120 22.52 9.50 14.45
C GLU A 120 21.60 10.58 13.89
N ASN A 121 20.98 11.37 14.79
CA ASN A 121 20.31 12.58 14.37
C ASN A 121 21.37 13.46 13.69
N VAL A 122 21.22 13.69 12.39
CA VAL A 122 21.82 14.88 11.78
C VAL A 122 21.21 16.02 12.57
N GLN A 123 21.99 16.62 13.47
CA GLN A 123 21.57 17.78 14.23
C GLN A 123 21.24 18.83 13.17
N ASP A 124 19.97 19.22 13.07
CA ASP A 124 19.63 20.49 12.45
C ASP A 124 20.42 21.54 13.25
N GLU A 125 21.47 22.07 12.64
CA GLU A 125 22.18 23.23 13.17
C GLU A 125 21.14 24.35 13.28
N GLU A 126 20.67 24.60 14.50
CA GLU A 126 19.85 25.75 14.83
C GLU A 126 20.72 27.00 14.58
N VAL A 127 20.62 27.54 13.37
CA VAL A 127 21.19 28.84 13.01
C VAL A 127 20.45 29.88 13.84
N THR A 128 21.01 30.20 15.00
CA THR A 128 20.65 31.38 15.78
C THR A 128 21.33 32.57 15.12
N GLU A 129 20.52 33.43 14.49
CA GLU A 129 20.89 34.80 14.10
C GLU A 129 19.98 35.79 14.83
#